data_AF-A0A8I0KAS5-F1
#
_entry.id   AF-A0A8I0KAS5-F1
#
_cell.length_a   1.000
_cell.length_b   1.000
_cell.length_c   1.000
_cell.angle_alpha   90.00
_cell.angle_beta   90.00
_cell.angle_gamma   90.00
#
_symmetry.space_group_name_H-M   'P 1'
#
loop_
_entity.id
_entity.type
_entity.pdbx_description
1 polymer ?
#
loop_
_entity_poly.entity_id
_entity_poly.type
_entity_poly.pdbx_seq_one_letter_code
_entity_poly.pdbx_strand_id
1 'polypeptide(L)'
;MPKPYSEDLRKRVFKIIDEKKMSMKKIGETFKLSIKTIYLWRKRREETGSIKPASGYQTGHRSKIKDMGSFFKFLQDNQDVTTDKIIEKFGNMCKETAYNYLKKAGYTYKKKLPLSRER
;
A
#
# COMPACT_ATOMS: atom_id res chain seq x y z
N MET A 1 14.73 1.64 -2.86
CA MET A 1 15.15 2.40 -1.65
C MET A 1 15.73 1.42 -0.65
N PRO A 2 16.88 1.72 -0.02
CA PRO A 2 17.50 0.84 0.97
C PRO A 2 16.59 0.66 2.20
N LYS A 3 16.73 -0.49 2.89
CA LYS A 3 15.99 -0.82 4.10
C LYS A 3 16.23 0.26 5.17
N PRO A 4 15.18 0.80 5.81
CA PRO A 4 15.37 1.76 6.88
C PRO A 4 16.09 1.13 8.08
N TYR A 5 16.86 1.94 8.81
CA TYR A 5 17.43 1.54 10.10
C TYR A 5 16.35 1.08 11.09
N SER A 6 16.70 0.07 11.90
CA SER A 6 15.81 -0.58 12.87
C SER A 6 15.25 0.41 13.90
N GLU A 7 14.07 0.10 14.43
CA GLU A 7 13.45 0.92 15.48
C GLU A 7 14.27 0.91 16.76
N ASP A 8 14.91 -0.21 17.10
CA ASP A 8 15.75 -0.33 18.29
C ASP A 8 16.94 0.65 18.25
N LEU A 9 17.63 0.74 17.10
CA LEU A 9 18.74 1.67 16.93
C LEU A 9 18.29 3.13 17.15
N ARG A 10 17.12 3.49 16.59
CA ARG A 10 16.56 4.83 16.75
C ARG A 10 16.20 5.12 18.21
N LYS A 11 15.60 4.16 18.92
CA LYS A 11 15.25 4.29 20.35
C LYS A 11 16.50 4.53 21.20
N ARG A 12 17.59 3.77 20.96
CA ARG A 12 18.87 3.97 21.66
C ARG A 12 19.47 5.34 21.41
N VAL A 13 19.45 5.80 20.15
CA VAL A 13 19.93 7.14 19.78
C VAL A 13 19.10 8.24 20.47
N PHE A 14 17.77 8.13 20.45
CA PHE A 14 16.90 9.11 21.13
C PHE A 14 17.08 9.12 22.64
N LYS A 15 17.26 7.96 23.28
CA LYS A 15 17.55 7.89 24.72
C LYS A 15 18.79 8.70 25.09
N ILE A 16 19.86 8.60 24.31
CA ILE A 16 21.11 9.35 24.55
C ILE A 16 20.94 10.86 24.30
N ILE A 17 20.12 11.24 23.32
CA ILE A 17 19.79 12.64 23.03
C ILE A 17 18.95 13.25 24.16
N ASP A 18 17.93 12.53 24.64
CA ASP A 18 17.04 12.97 25.73
C ASP A 18 17.82 13.10 27.06
N GLU A 19 18.74 12.17 27.33
CA GLU A 19 19.66 12.23 28.49
C GLU A 19 20.76 13.31 28.34
N LYS A 20 20.84 14.01 27.19
CA LYS A 20 21.86 15.04 26.84
C LYS A 20 23.32 14.61 27.11
N LYS A 21 23.60 13.31 27.10
CA LYS A 21 24.92 12.76 27.47
C LYS A 21 26.03 13.08 26.46
N MET A 22 25.67 13.32 25.19
CA MET A 22 26.63 13.48 24.10
C MET A 22 26.15 14.48 23.05
N SER A 23 27.09 15.12 22.36
CA SER A 23 26.79 15.93 21.17
C SER A 23 26.38 15.03 20.00
N MET A 24 25.59 15.58 19.07
CA MET A 24 25.09 14.84 17.89
C MET A 24 26.22 14.26 17.03
N LYS A 25 27.36 14.97 16.96
CA LYS A 25 28.57 14.49 16.27
C LYS A 25 29.11 13.21 16.90
N LYS A 26 29.28 13.19 18.23
CA LYS A 26 29.78 12.04 18.98
C LYS A 26 28.83 10.84 18.92
N ILE A 27 27.51 11.10 18.90
CA ILE A 27 26.50 10.06 18.68
C ILE A 27 26.64 9.44 17.28
N GLY A 28 26.80 10.28 16.25
CA GLY A 28 27.04 9.82 14.88
C GLY A 28 28.29 8.93 14.76
N GLU A 29 29.40 9.34 15.37
CA GLU A 29 30.65 8.56 15.40
C GLU A 29 30.46 7.22 16.13
N THR A 30 29.78 7.22 17.28
CA THR A 30 29.56 6.02 18.11
C THR A 30 28.68 4.99 17.40
N PHE A 31 27.58 5.44 16.78
CA PHE A 31 26.63 4.54 16.09
C PHE A 31 26.97 4.35 14.60
N LYS A 32 28.08 4.93 14.11
CA LYS A 32 28.45 4.95 12.69
C LYS A 32 27.32 5.47 11.80
N LEU A 33 26.61 6.48 12.27
CA LEU A 33 25.50 7.13 11.57
C LEU A 33 25.92 8.51 11.08
N SER A 34 25.40 8.92 9.91
CA SER A 34 25.55 10.30 9.49
C SER A 34 24.76 11.22 10.43
N ILE A 35 25.34 12.38 10.75
CA ILE A 35 24.66 13.43 11.55
C ILE A 35 23.32 13.82 10.90
N LYS A 36 23.28 13.86 9.55
CA LYS A 36 22.06 14.13 8.77
C LYS A 36 20.94 13.12 9.07
N THR A 37 21.27 11.84 9.24
CA THR A 37 20.29 10.80 9.60
C THR A 37 19.65 11.08 10.96
N ILE A 38 20.44 11.52 11.94
CA ILE A 38 19.96 11.86 13.29
C ILE A 38 19.01 13.06 13.22
N TYR A 39 19.38 14.12 12.48
CA TYR A 39 18.50 15.27 12.27
C TYR A 39 17.18 14.90 11.59
N LEU A 40 17.21 14.03 10.57
CA LEU A 40 16.00 13.54 9.91
C LEU A 40 15.09 12.77 10.87
N TRP A 41 15.65 11.96 11.77
CA TRP A 41 14.86 11.27 12.79
C TRP A 41 14.24 12.27 13.78
N ARG A 42 15.00 13.27 14.23
CA ARG A 42 14.49 14.32 15.12
C ARG A 42 13.32 15.08 14.49
N LYS A 43 13.50 15.58 13.27
CA LYS A 43 12.45 16.27 12.52
C LYS A 43 11.18 15.43 12.39
N ARG A 44 11.33 14.15 12.07
CA ARG A 44 10.20 13.21 11.99
C ARG A 44 9.48 13.02 13.32
N ARG A 45 10.23 12.94 14.44
CA ARG A 45 9.64 12.85 15.79
C ARG A 45 8.84 14.13 16.11
N GLU A 46 9.34 15.29 15.71
CA GLU A 46 8.64 16.58 15.90
C GLU A 46 7.35 16.65 15.04
N GLU A 47 7.39 16.16 13.80
CA GLU A 47 6.23 16.18 12.88
C GLU A 47 5.15 15.13 13.20
N THR A 48 5.55 13.93 13.63
CA THR A 48 4.64 12.78 13.76
C THR A 48 4.51 12.21 15.18
N GLY A 49 5.31 12.69 16.13
CA GLY A 49 5.42 12.13 17.48
C GLY A 49 6.04 10.73 17.54
N SER A 50 6.39 10.13 16.39
CA SER A 50 6.78 8.73 16.27
C SER A 50 8.23 8.54 15.86
N ILE A 51 8.87 7.52 16.44
CA ILE A 51 10.26 7.11 16.15
C ILE A 51 10.30 6.13 14.96
N LYS A 52 9.14 5.57 14.57
CA LYS A 52 9.03 4.54 13.54
C LYS A 52 9.48 5.04 12.16
N PRO A 53 10.07 4.19 11.31
CA PRO A 53 10.39 4.54 9.92
C PRO A 53 9.18 5.03 9.13
N ALA A 54 9.43 5.80 8.07
CA ALA A 54 8.44 6.08 7.05
C ALA A 54 7.92 4.77 6.46
N SER A 55 6.64 4.49 6.67
CA SER A 55 5.89 3.45 5.96
C SER A 55 5.13 4.09 4.79
N GLY A 56 4.80 3.28 3.77
CA GLY A 56 3.89 3.71 2.70
C GLY A 56 4.53 4.45 1.51
N TYR A 57 5.86 4.63 1.48
CA TYR A 57 6.50 5.28 0.33
C TYR A 57 6.36 4.47 -0.97
N GLN A 58 6.35 3.13 -0.86
CA GLN A 58 6.01 2.23 -1.96
C GLN A 58 4.49 2.16 -2.12
N THR A 59 3.87 3.28 -2.47
CA THR A 59 2.50 3.25 -2.97
C THR A 59 2.61 2.84 -4.43
N GLY A 60 2.37 1.55 -4.72
CA GLY A 60 2.28 1.07 -6.09
C GLY A 60 1.18 1.82 -6.88
N HIS A 61 0.98 1.45 -8.14
CA HIS A 61 -0.08 2.06 -8.93
C HIS A 61 -1.43 1.96 -8.21
N ARG A 62 -2.12 3.10 -8.05
CA ARG A 62 -3.43 3.15 -7.38
C ARG A 62 -4.45 2.31 -8.14
N SER A 63 -5.37 1.65 -7.45
CA SER A 63 -6.43 0.90 -8.13
C SER A 63 -7.28 1.84 -8.99
N LYS A 64 -7.63 1.40 -10.21
CA LYS A 64 -8.55 2.15 -11.09
C LYS A 64 -9.97 2.21 -10.49
N ILE A 65 -10.43 1.11 -9.90
CA ILE A 65 -11.67 1.07 -9.13
C ILE A 65 -11.34 1.53 -7.70
N LYS A 66 -11.87 2.70 -7.32
CA LYS A 66 -11.67 3.28 -5.98
C LYS A 66 -12.63 2.68 -4.95
N ASP A 67 -13.89 2.50 -5.35
CA ASP A 67 -14.93 1.92 -4.51
C ASP A 67 -15.26 0.50 -5.00
N MET A 68 -14.77 -0.49 -4.27
CA MET A 68 -15.09 -1.90 -4.57
C MET A 68 -16.53 -2.23 -4.21
N GLY A 69 -17.16 -1.50 -3.27
CA GLY A 69 -18.52 -1.76 -2.83
C GLY A 69 -19.56 -1.53 -3.94
N SER A 70 -19.49 -0.38 -4.63
CA SER A 70 -20.32 -0.12 -5.81
C SER A 70 -20.05 -1.10 -6.95
N PHE A 71 -18.80 -1.56 -7.12
CA PHE A 71 -18.46 -2.59 -8.10
C PHE A 71 -19.18 -3.91 -7.80
N PHE A 72 -19.17 -4.39 -6.56
CA PHE A 72 -19.88 -5.62 -6.18
C PHE A 72 -21.39 -5.49 -6.36
N LYS A 73 -22.00 -4.36 -5.97
CA LYS A 73 -23.43 -4.11 -6.17
C LYS A 73 -23.79 -4.17 -7.65
N PHE A 74 -23.01 -3.53 -8.50
CA PHE A 74 -23.24 -3.56 -9.94
C PHE A 74 -23.20 -4.97 -10.54
N LEU A 75 -22.26 -5.81 -10.08
CA LEU A 75 -22.16 -7.20 -10.52
C LEU A 75 -23.32 -8.07 -9.99
N GLN A 76 -23.86 -7.77 -8.82
CA GLN A 76 -25.05 -8.46 -8.30
C GLN A 76 -26.29 -8.10 -9.12
N ASP A 77 -26.47 -6.81 -9.42
CA ASP A 77 -27.61 -6.31 -10.19
C ASP A 77 -27.58 -6.80 -11.64
N ASN A 78 -26.40 -7.12 -12.17
CA ASN A 78 -26.22 -7.49 -13.56
C ASN A 78 -25.31 -8.74 -13.67
N GLN A 79 -25.93 -9.92 -13.75
CA GLN A 79 -25.20 -11.20 -13.82
C GLN A 79 -24.55 -11.46 -15.19
N ASP A 80 -25.13 -10.95 -16.28
CA ASP A 80 -24.66 -11.17 -17.67
C ASP A 80 -24.00 -9.92 -18.27
N VAL A 81 -23.11 -9.28 -17.52
CA VAL A 81 -22.43 -8.06 -17.98
C VAL A 81 -21.24 -8.38 -18.87
N THR A 82 -21.15 -7.67 -20.00
CA THR A 82 -19.96 -7.67 -20.85
C THR A 82 -18.87 -6.77 -20.29
N THR A 83 -17.61 -7.16 -20.48
CA THR A 83 -16.44 -6.39 -20.01
C THR A 83 -16.45 -4.95 -20.49
N ASP A 84 -17.00 -4.67 -21.68
CA ASP A 84 -17.09 -3.33 -22.25
C ASP A 84 -18.02 -2.42 -21.43
N LYS A 85 -19.15 -2.94 -20.93
CA LYS A 85 -20.06 -2.19 -20.04
C LYS A 85 -19.44 -1.90 -18.67
N ILE A 86 -18.56 -2.78 -18.18
CA ILE A 86 -17.80 -2.54 -16.95
C ILE A 86 -16.84 -1.35 -17.13
N ILE A 87 -16.14 -1.31 -18.27
CA ILE A 87 -15.21 -0.23 -18.60
C ILE A 87 -15.95 1.10 -18.71
N GLU A 88 -17.10 1.13 -19.39
CA GLU A 88 -17.91 2.33 -19.53
C GLU A 88 -18.33 2.91 -18.16
N LYS A 89 -18.72 2.05 -17.22
CA LYS A 89 -19.23 2.47 -15.91
C LYS A 89 -18.16 2.82 -14.87
N PHE A 90 -17.06 2.06 -14.80
CA PHE A 90 -16.04 2.19 -13.75
C PHE A 90 -14.76 2.90 -14.22
N GLY A 91 -14.72 3.36 -15.47
CA GLY A 91 -13.71 4.26 -16.01
C GLY A 91 -12.77 3.62 -17.03
N ASN A 92 -11.83 4.43 -17.54
CA ASN A 92 -10.95 4.08 -18.67
C ASN A 92 -9.89 3.00 -18.32
N MET A 93 -10.31 1.74 -18.28
CA MET A 93 -9.46 0.56 -18.07
C MET A 93 -9.48 -0.35 -19.29
N CYS A 94 -8.39 -1.10 -19.50
CA CYS A 94 -8.37 -2.11 -20.57
C CYS A 94 -9.19 -3.35 -20.16
N LYS A 95 -9.58 -4.17 -21.14
CA LYS A 95 -10.41 -5.36 -20.92
C LYS A 95 -9.77 -6.35 -19.93
N GLU A 96 -8.45 -6.49 -19.98
CA GLU A 96 -7.68 -7.36 -19.08
C GLU A 96 -7.75 -6.86 -17.64
N THR A 97 -7.73 -5.53 -17.44
CA THR A 97 -7.86 -4.94 -16.10
C THR A 97 -9.24 -5.25 -15.53
N ALA A 98 -10.31 -5.07 -16.32
CA ALA A 98 -11.66 -5.42 -15.91
C ALA A 98 -11.80 -6.93 -15.61
N TYR A 99 -11.20 -7.80 -16.41
CA TYR A 99 -11.16 -9.24 -16.14
C TYR A 99 -10.41 -9.58 -14.83
N ASN A 100 -9.30 -8.90 -14.56
CA ASN A 100 -8.57 -9.06 -13.29
C ASN A 100 -9.41 -8.64 -12.07
N TYR A 101 -10.23 -7.59 -12.20
CA TYR A 101 -11.18 -7.21 -11.14
C TYR A 101 -12.28 -8.25 -10.95
N LEU A 102 -12.84 -8.81 -12.03
CA LEU A 102 -13.82 -9.90 -11.96
C LEU A 102 -13.22 -11.14 -11.27
N LYS A 103 -12.01 -11.52 -11.64
CA LYS A 103 -11.28 -12.63 -11.01
C LYS A 103 -11.00 -12.37 -9.53
N LYS A 104 -10.63 -11.14 -9.17
CA LYS A 104 -10.43 -10.72 -7.77
C LYS A 104 -11.73 -10.75 -6.96
N ALA A 105 -12.86 -10.49 -7.62
CA ALA A 105 -14.20 -10.60 -7.04
C ALA A 105 -14.72 -12.05 -6.97
N GLY A 106 -13.99 -13.03 -7.50
CA GLY A 106 -14.36 -14.45 -7.47
C GLY A 106 -15.22 -14.91 -8.65
N TYR A 107 -15.48 -14.04 -9.63
CA TYR A 107 -16.26 -14.40 -10.82
C TYR A 107 -15.36 -15.05 -11.87
N THR A 108 -15.84 -16.17 -12.42
CA THR A 108 -15.20 -16.88 -13.52
C THR A 108 -16.15 -16.99 -14.70
N TYR A 109 -15.66 -16.72 -15.91
CA TYR A 109 -16.44 -16.92 -17.12
C TYR A 109 -16.53 -18.41 -17.47
N LYS A 110 -17.75 -18.95 -17.48
CA LYS A 110 -18.02 -20.34 -17.86
C LYS A 110 -18.27 -20.41 -19.38
N LYS A 111 -17.30 -20.94 -20.14
CA LYS A 111 -17.38 -21.05 -21.61
C LYS A 111 -18.44 -22.04 -22.14
N LYS A 112 -18.87 -23.00 -21.32
CA LYS A 112 -19.85 -24.03 -21.71
C LYS A 112 -20.86 -24.21 -20.57
N LEU A 113 -22.11 -23.80 -20.77
CA LEU A 113 -23.19 -24.28 -19.91
C LEU A 113 -23.41 -25.76 -20.26
N PRO A 114 -23.45 -26.68 -19.28
CA PRO A 114 -23.95 -28.02 -19.56
C PRO A 114 -25.39 -27.86 -20.03
N LEU A 115 -25.68 -28.22 -21.28
CA LEU A 115 -27.05 -28.37 -21.76
C LEU A 115 -27.74 -29.34 -20.80
N SER A 116 -28.73 -28.87 -20.06
CA SER A 116 -29.62 -29.78 -19.34
C SER A 116 -30.31 -30.63 -20.39
N ARG A 117 -29.93 -31.90 -20.48
CA ARG A 117 -30.74 -32.88 -21.21
C ARG A 117 -32.07 -32.95 -20.46
N GLU A 118 -33.12 -32.43 -21.08
CA GLU A 118 -34.49 -32.73 -20.67
C GLU A 118 -34.64 -34.25 -20.69
N ARG A 119 -35.09 -34.80 -19.55
CA ARG A 119 -35.33 -36.22 -19.35
C ARG A 119 -36.77 -36.55 -19.72
#